data_AF-A0A128FA66-F1
#
_entry.id   AF-A0A128FA66-F1
#
_cell.length_a   1.000
_cell.length_b   1.000
_cell.length_c   1.000
_cell.angle_alpha   90.00
_cell.angle_beta   90.00
_cell.angle_gamma   90.00
#
_symmetry.space_group_name_H-M   'P 1'
#
loop_
_entity.id
_entity.type
_entity.pdbx_description
1 polymer ?
#
loop_
_entity_poly.entity_id
_entity_poly.type
_entity_poly.pdbx_seq_one_letter_code
_entity_poly.pdbx_strand_id
1 'polypeptide(L)' 'MNKTEIVRERMYCTVAEFANECGVSNRTIERRISDGIIPILPKKKGQKTLINLRLLQKRAEQAE' A
#
# COMPACT_ATOMS: atom_id res chain seq x y z
N MET A 1 5.58 20.63 -8.29
CA MET A 1 4.59 19.84 -7.54
C MET A 1 5.28 18.57 -7.06
N ASN A 2 5.62 18.52 -5.77
CA ASN A 2 6.34 17.40 -5.18
C ASN A 2 5.39 16.20 -5.06
N LYS A 3 5.71 15.10 -5.77
CA LYS A 3 4.92 13.86 -5.79
C LYS A 3 4.64 13.29 -4.39
N THR A 4 5.46 13.65 -3.41
CA THR A 4 5.38 13.20 -2.00
C THR A 4 4.13 13.70 -1.27
N GLU A 5 3.47 14.76 -1.75
CA GLU A 5 2.30 15.34 -1.06
C GLU A 5 0.96 14.68 -1.43
N ILE A 6 0.90 13.94 -2.55
CA ILE A 6 -0.36 13.34 -3.05
C ILE A 6 -0.78 12.10 -2.23
N VAL A 7 0.14 11.49 -1.48
CA VAL A 7 -0.14 10.33 -0.63
C VAL A 7 -0.99 10.71 0.59
N ARG A 8 -0.99 11.98 1.02
CA ARG A 8 -1.70 12.40 2.24
C ARG A 8 -3.23 12.41 2.13
N GLU A 9 -3.80 12.43 0.93
CA GLU A 9 -5.25 12.53 0.74
C GLU A 9 -5.91 11.20 0.33
N ARG A 10 -5.14 10.20 -0.12
CA ARG A 10 -5.66 8.88 -0.48
C ARG A 10 -5.58 7.92 0.70
N MET A 11 -6.73 7.47 1.20
CA MET A 11 -6.79 6.48 2.28
C MET A 11 -6.41 5.05 1.82
N TYR A 12 -6.51 4.79 0.52
CA TYR A 12 -6.23 3.49 -0.09
C TYR A 12 -5.74 3.65 -1.53
N CYS A 13 -5.03 2.64 -2.02
CA CYS A 13 -4.60 2.52 -3.42
C CYS A 13 -4.58 1.06 -3.87
N THR A 14 -4.51 0.83 -5.17
CA THR A 14 -4.29 -0.51 -5.72
C THR A 14 -2.82 -0.91 -5.62
N VAL A 15 -2.56 -2.22 -5.70
CA VAL A 15 -1.18 -2.77 -5.76
C VAL A 15 -0.37 -2.13 -6.90
N ALA A 16 -0.98 -1.93 -8.06
CA ALA A 16 -0.31 -1.37 -9.23
C ALA A 16 0.09 0.10 -9.04
N GLU A 17 -0.81 0.92 -8.46
CA GLU A 17 -0.50 2.31 -8.11
C GLU A 17 0.64 2.35 -7.09
N PHE A 18 0.52 1.57 -6.01
CA PHE A 18 1.53 1.56 -4.95
C PHE A 18 2.90 1.08 -5.44
N ALA A 19 2.93 0.05 -6.27
CA ALA A 19 4.16 -0.46 -6.89
C ALA A 19 4.83 0.60 -7.76
N ASN A 20 4.04 1.31 -8.59
CA ASN A 20 4.52 2.39 -9.42
C ASN A 20 5.05 3.58 -8.60
N GLU A 21 4.38 3.94 -7.50
CA GLU A 21 4.83 5.01 -6.59
C GLU A 21 6.12 4.63 -5.84
N CYS A 22 6.25 3.37 -5.44
CA CYS A 22 7.43 2.85 -4.74
C CYS A 22 8.58 2.48 -5.70
N GLY A 23 8.37 2.51 -7.02
CA GLY A 23 9.38 2.10 -8.01
C GLY A 23 9.76 0.61 -7.93
N VAL A 24 8.82 -0.25 -7.53
CA VAL A 24 9.05 -1.70 -7.38
C VAL A 24 8.04 -2.51 -8.19
N SER A 25 8.31 -3.80 -8.40
CA SER A 25 7.37 -4.67 -9.12
C SER A 25 6.11 -4.97 -8.31
N ASN A 26 4.98 -5.19 -8.99
CA ASN A 26 3.73 -5.65 -8.37
C ASN A 26 3.96 -6.93 -7.54
N ARG A 27 4.77 -7.86 -8.06
CA ARG A 27 5.10 -9.13 -7.37
C ARG A 27 5.80 -8.89 -6.03
N THR A 28 6.67 -7.88 -5.95
CA THR A 28 7.33 -7.50 -4.70
C THR A 28 6.31 -7.00 -3.67
N ILE A 29 5.36 -6.17 -4.10
CA ILE A 29 4.29 -5.67 -3.23
C ILE A 29 3.39 -6.81 -2.77
N GLU A 30 2.97 -7.70 -3.67
CA GLU A 30 2.15 -8.87 -3.33
C GLU A 30 2.84 -9.79 -2.32
N ARG A 31 4.15 -10.00 -2.47
CA ARG A 31 4.93 -10.76 -1.49
C ARG A 31 4.91 -10.07 -0.12
N ARG A 32 5.16 -8.76 -0.07
CA ARG A 32 5.12 -7.99 1.20
C ARG A 32 3.73 -7.96 1.84
N ILE A 33 2.66 -8.03 1.05
CA ILE A 33 1.29 -8.21 1.55
C ILE A 33 1.14 -9.60 2.17
N SER A 34 1.62 -10.64 1.48
CA SER A 34 1.60 -12.02 1.98
C SER A 34 2.42 -12.18 3.27
N ASP A 35 3.54 -11.47 3.37
CA ASP A 35 4.41 -11.45 4.54
C ASP A 35 3.82 -10.60 5.70
N GLY A 36 2.66 -9.97 5.50
CA GLY A 36 1.96 -9.18 6.51
C GLY A 36 2.54 -7.78 6.75
N ILE A 37 3.57 -7.39 5.99
CA ILE A 37 4.25 -6.10 6.10
C ILE A 37 3.33 -4.98 5.63
N ILE A 38 2.74 -5.13 4.44
CA ILE A 38 1.83 -4.14 3.85
C ILE A 38 0.39 -4.47 4.22
N PRO A 39 -0.32 -3.60 4.97
CA PRO A 39 -1.72 -3.83 5.32
C PRO A 39 -2.64 -3.61 4.12
N ILE A 40 -3.62 -4.48 3.96
CA ILE A 40 -4.66 -4.39 2.93
C ILE A 40 -6.05 -4.27 3.55
N LEU A 41 -7.01 -3.75 2.79
CA LEU A 41 -8.41 -3.80 3.17
C LEU A 41 -8.94 -5.24 3.06
N PRO A 42 -9.91 -5.64 3.91
CA PRO A 42 -10.58 -6.92 3.77
C PRO A 42 -11.18 -7.04 2.37
N LYS A 43 -10.86 -8.13 1.67
CA LYS A 43 -11.37 -8.39 0.32
C LYS A 43 -12.05 -9.75 0.25
N LYS A 44 -13.05 -9.86 -0.61
CA LYS A 44 -13.63 -11.16 -1.00
C LYS A 44 -12.85 -11.76 -2.18
N LYS A 45 -12.99 -13.08 -2.38
CA LYS A 45 -12.42 -13.77 -3.55
C LYS A 45 -12.95 -13.12 -4.83
N GLY A 46 -12.06 -12.77 -5.76
CA GLY A 46 -12.40 -12.08 -7.03
C GLY A 46 -12.35 -10.55 -6.98
N GLN A 47 -12.17 -9.94 -5.80
CA GLN A 47 -11.98 -8.49 -5.70
C GLN A 47 -10.52 -8.07 -5.84
N LYS A 48 -10.30 -6.85 -6.33
CA LYS A 48 -8.99 -6.21 -6.40
C LYS A 48 -8.42 -6.00 -4.99
N THR A 49 -7.12 -6.19 -4.84
CA THR A 49 -6.42 -5.92 -3.57
C THR A 49 -6.21 -4.41 -3.43
N LEU A 50 -6.69 -3.84 -2.32
CA LEU A 50 -6.50 -2.44 -1.95
C LEU A 50 -5.60 -2.36 -0.72
N ILE A 51 -4.55 -1.55 -0.80
CA ILE A 51 -3.60 -1.30 0.28
C ILE A 51 -4.17 -0.20 1.18
N ASN A 52 -4.10 -0.40 2.50
CA ASN A 52 -4.55 0.56 3.49
C ASN A 52 -3.39 1.50 3.85
N LEU A 53 -3.31 2.64 3.18
CA LEU A 53 -2.22 3.60 3.31
C LEU A 53 -2.15 4.22 4.72
N ARG A 54 -3.32 4.46 5.35
CA ARG A 54 -3.39 5.01 6.70
C ARG A 54 -2.80 4.06 7.74
N LEU A 55 -3.12 2.77 7.64
CA LEU A 55 -2.56 1.77 8.55
C LEU A 55 -1.07 1.54 8.27
N LEU A 56 -0.66 1.60 7.01
CA LEU A 56 0.75 1.50 6.63
C LEU A 56 1.57 2.65 7.23
N GLN A 57 1.08 3.89 7.12
CA GLN A 57 1.72 5.06 7.72
C GLN A 57 1.83 4.92 9.24
N LYS A 58 0.75 4.54 9.92
CA LYS A 58 0.75 4.33 11.37
C LYS A 58 1.78 3.28 11.80
N ARG A 59 1.95 2.20 11.03
CA ARG A 59 2.98 1.17 11.31
C ARG A 59 4.39 1.69 11.13
N ALA A 60 4.62 2.55 10.13
CA ALA A 60 5.91 3.17 9.92
C ALA A 60 6.26 4.12 11.08
N GLU A 61 5.31 4.94 11.54
CA GLU A 61 5.49 5.86 12.68
C GLU A 61 5.74 5.14 14.02
N GLN A 62 5.31 3.89 14.17
CA GLN A 62 5.50 3.07 15.38
C GLN A 62 6.78 2.22 15.34
N ALA A 63 7.47 2.16 14.20
CA ALA A 63 8.70 1.41 14.02
C ALA A 63 9.97 2.27 14.27
N GLU A 64 9.80 3.57 14.49
CA GLU A 64 10.80 4.52 15.00
C GLU A 64 10.72 4.62 16.54
#